data_AF-A0A957TX05-F1
#
_entry.id   AF-A0A957TX05-F1
#
_cell.length_a   1.000
_cell.length_b   1.000
_cell.length_c   1.000
_cell.angle_alpha   90.00
_cell.angle_beta   90.00
_cell.angle_gamma   90.00
#
_symmetry.space_group_name_H-M   'P 1'
#
loop_
_entity.id
_entity.type
_entity.pdbx_description
1 polymer ?
#
loop_
_entity_poly.entity_id
_entity_poly.type
_entity_poly.pdbx_seq_one_letter_code
_entity_poly.pdbx_strand_id
1 'polypeptide(L)'
;YQVELDDDPLFNSLFRVNQSNKTDTPVYSPVAQITESKYYWRVRMFDYNRNPGPWFGGKINVQEVNLSLGNYVWVDANNNGMVDEGEAPVPDGVVVELLDGAGASLDRTTTTFNGFYLFKGLDNGEYRVRLAASNFAEEGLLPNYSHSSGTAQEKDPNSDGDQNDNGLDTSDPALEGITSPKIAMIEGEEPIEEMPTQAGNPGDDGNGTTDSHSNLTVDFGVVSPENTYSIGNFIGVDANNDGQIDLDDKGKPVGLPKGVLLELLFGDGTPTGRTTTTLSGGYYIFAGLSAGSYRVRIAASNFAAGGILVKYGHSTGSDQESDPNNNGDQNDNGLDEGSPSSVGIRSGIILLGDDEPINEMTTESNQAGQDGRTTPDA
;
A
#
# COMPACT_ATOMS: atom_id res chain seq x y z
N TYR A 1 -36.40 -16.15 -46.28
CA TYR A 1 -36.02 -16.85 -45.04
C TYR A 1 -36.90 -16.42 -43.90
N GLN A 2 -37.02 -17.24 -42.86
CA GLN A 2 -37.49 -16.83 -41.53
C GLN A 2 -36.40 -17.23 -40.54
N VAL A 3 -35.92 -16.27 -39.75
CA VAL A 3 -34.89 -16.46 -38.73
C VAL A 3 -35.51 -16.16 -37.36
N GLU A 4 -35.16 -16.95 -36.36
CA GLU A 4 -35.54 -16.78 -34.96
C GLU A 4 -34.31 -16.96 -34.07
N LEU A 5 -34.24 -16.16 -33.00
CA LEU A 5 -33.24 -16.22 -31.94
C LEU A 5 -33.99 -16.29 -30.60
N ASP A 6 -33.59 -17.19 -29.71
CA ASP A 6 -34.26 -17.46 -28.42
C ASP A 6 -33.23 -17.96 -27.39
N ASP A 7 -33.50 -17.80 -26.09
CA ASP A 7 -32.71 -18.37 -24.99
C ASP A 7 -33.18 -19.80 -24.61
N ASP A 8 -34.39 -20.18 -25.01
CA ASP A 8 -34.96 -21.53 -24.87
C ASP A 8 -34.64 -22.42 -26.09
N PRO A 9 -33.98 -23.59 -25.93
CA PRO A 9 -33.76 -24.55 -27.02
C PRO A 9 -35.04 -25.05 -27.70
N LEU A 10 -36.16 -25.01 -26.98
CA LEU A 10 -37.46 -25.45 -27.50
C LEU A 10 -38.20 -24.34 -28.23
N PHE A 11 -37.70 -23.09 -28.18
CA PHE A 11 -38.32 -21.90 -28.77
C PHE A 11 -39.79 -21.73 -28.31
N ASN A 12 -40.07 -21.96 -27.03
CA ASN A 12 -41.40 -21.80 -26.44
C ASN A 12 -41.58 -20.46 -25.73
N SER A 13 -40.58 -19.57 -25.77
CA SER A 13 -40.60 -18.31 -25.00
C SER A 13 -41.74 -17.39 -25.48
N LEU A 14 -42.48 -16.80 -24.53
CA LEU A 14 -43.53 -15.83 -24.83
C LEU A 14 -42.99 -14.40 -24.99
N PHE A 15 -41.74 -14.16 -24.56
CA PHE A 15 -41.17 -12.81 -24.39
C PHE A 15 -39.90 -12.53 -25.20
N ARG A 16 -39.17 -13.56 -25.70
CA ARG A 16 -37.87 -13.38 -26.40
C ARG A 16 -37.81 -13.95 -27.82
N VAL A 17 -38.95 -14.24 -28.47
CA VAL A 17 -38.95 -14.38 -29.92
C VAL A 17 -38.80 -12.97 -30.53
N ASN A 18 -37.55 -12.53 -30.73
CA ASN A 18 -37.28 -11.37 -31.57
C ASN A 18 -37.91 -11.68 -32.93
N GLN A 19 -38.93 -10.89 -33.27
CA GLN A 19 -39.96 -11.22 -34.25
C GLN A 19 -39.40 -11.90 -35.50
N SER A 20 -40.06 -12.98 -35.90
CA SER A 20 -39.81 -13.69 -37.15
C SER A 20 -39.97 -12.73 -38.34
N ASN A 21 -38.87 -12.16 -38.82
CA ASN A 21 -38.91 -11.36 -40.04
C ASN A 21 -38.80 -12.30 -41.25
N LYS A 22 -39.89 -12.36 -42.03
CA LYS A 22 -39.82 -12.91 -43.37
C LYS A 22 -39.06 -11.92 -44.22
N THR A 23 -37.83 -12.27 -44.57
CA THR A 23 -36.99 -11.45 -45.42
C THR A 23 -36.37 -12.28 -46.53
N ASP A 24 -36.19 -11.67 -47.71
CA ASP A 24 -35.39 -12.22 -48.80
C ASP A 24 -33.90 -11.93 -48.63
N THR A 25 -33.53 -11.16 -47.60
CA THR A 25 -32.13 -10.91 -47.21
C THR A 25 -31.64 -11.97 -46.22
N PRO A 26 -30.43 -12.52 -46.38
CA PRO A 26 -29.85 -13.43 -45.39
C PRO A 26 -29.33 -12.73 -44.12
N VAL A 27 -29.48 -11.40 -44.04
CA VAL A 27 -29.01 -10.59 -42.91
C VAL A 27 -30.10 -10.49 -41.85
N TYR A 28 -29.75 -10.82 -40.60
CA TYR A 28 -30.58 -10.68 -39.41
C TYR A 28 -29.94 -9.66 -38.48
N SER A 29 -30.66 -8.57 -38.19
CA SER A 29 -30.27 -7.59 -37.18
C SER A 29 -31.10 -7.85 -35.92
N PRO A 30 -30.49 -8.13 -34.77
CA PRO A 30 -31.23 -8.31 -33.52
C PRO A 30 -31.95 -7.01 -33.15
N VAL A 31 -33.20 -7.14 -32.69
CA VAL A 31 -34.08 -6.01 -32.34
C VAL A 31 -34.11 -5.72 -30.83
N ALA A 32 -33.40 -6.54 -30.04
CA ALA A 32 -33.22 -6.40 -28.61
C ALA A 32 -31.78 -6.76 -28.24
N GLN A 33 -31.28 -6.15 -27.17
CA GLN A 33 -29.98 -6.48 -26.60
C GLN A 33 -30.01 -7.91 -26.04
N ILE A 34 -28.97 -8.65 -26.36
CA ILE A 34 -28.75 -10.03 -25.97
C ILE A 34 -28.09 -9.98 -24.59
N THR A 35 -28.74 -10.52 -23.55
CA THR A 35 -28.31 -10.39 -22.13
C THR A 35 -28.09 -11.74 -21.44
N GLU A 36 -27.99 -12.83 -22.20
CA GLU A 36 -27.83 -14.18 -21.65
C GLU A 36 -26.54 -14.77 -22.22
N SER A 37 -25.94 -15.77 -21.59
CA SER A 37 -24.68 -16.37 -22.08
C SER A 37 -24.89 -17.39 -23.19
N LYS A 38 -26.16 -17.75 -23.47
CA LYS A 38 -26.49 -18.86 -24.36
C LYS A 38 -27.78 -18.62 -25.11
N TYR A 39 -27.69 -18.68 -26.43
CA TYR A 39 -28.81 -18.53 -27.34
C TYR A 39 -28.87 -19.67 -28.36
N TYR A 40 -30.07 -19.85 -28.87
CA TYR A 40 -30.41 -20.78 -29.92
C TYR A 40 -30.94 -20.00 -31.11
N TRP A 41 -30.50 -20.37 -32.30
CA TRP A 41 -31.01 -19.78 -33.53
C TRP A 41 -31.58 -20.87 -34.41
N ARG A 42 -32.63 -20.52 -35.17
CA ARG A 42 -33.13 -21.37 -36.25
C ARG A 42 -33.55 -20.54 -37.45
N VAL A 43 -33.33 -21.09 -38.64
CA VAL A 43 -33.69 -20.53 -39.93
C VAL A 43 -34.46 -21.56 -40.75
N ARG A 44 -35.46 -21.11 -41.50
CA ARG A 44 -36.09 -21.91 -42.55
C ARG A 44 -36.19 -21.13 -43.86
N MET A 45 -36.13 -21.87 -44.96
CA MET A 45 -36.31 -21.34 -46.31
C MET A 45 -37.76 -21.52 -46.75
N PHE A 46 -38.21 -20.72 -47.71
CA PHE A 46 -39.50 -20.89 -48.37
C PHE A 46 -39.27 -21.19 -49.85
N ASP A 47 -40.11 -22.05 -50.43
CA ASP A 47 -40.09 -22.31 -51.87
C ASP A 47 -40.69 -21.13 -52.67
N TYR A 48 -40.69 -21.24 -54.00
CA TYR A 48 -41.28 -20.24 -54.91
C TYR A 48 -42.76 -19.92 -54.59
N ASN A 49 -43.50 -20.91 -54.04
CA ASN A 49 -44.90 -20.78 -53.69
C ASN A 49 -45.12 -20.33 -52.23
N ARG A 50 -44.05 -19.94 -51.52
CA ARG A 50 -44.06 -19.55 -50.10
C ARG A 50 -44.43 -20.69 -49.15
N ASN A 51 -44.20 -21.94 -49.52
CA ASN A 51 -44.31 -23.06 -48.58
C ASN A 51 -43.03 -23.14 -47.73
N PRO A 52 -43.15 -23.32 -46.40
CA PRO A 52 -41.99 -23.43 -45.53
C PRO A 52 -41.27 -24.77 -45.71
N GLY A 53 -39.95 -24.70 -45.85
CA GLY A 53 -39.05 -25.85 -45.72
C GLY A 53 -38.74 -26.20 -44.25
N PRO A 54 -37.86 -27.18 -44.01
CA PRO A 54 -37.46 -27.58 -42.66
C PRO A 54 -36.69 -26.47 -41.94
N TRP A 55 -36.70 -26.53 -40.61
CA TRP A 55 -35.86 -25.70 -39.76
C TRP A 55 -34.43 -26.23 -39.73
N PHE A 56 -33.47 -25.32 -39.81
CA PHE A 56 -32.05 -25.55 -39.57
C PHE A 56 -31.61 -24.61 -38.45
N GLY A 57 -30.75 -25.05 -37.54
CA GLY A 57 -30.40 -24.22 -36.40
C GLY A 57 -29.16 -24.71 -35.68
N GLY A 58 -28.76 -23.92 -34.68
CA GLY A 58 -27.58 -24.18 -33.87
C GLY A 58 -27.66 -23.47 -32.53
N LYS A 59 -26.61 -23.68 -31.74
CA LYS A 59 -26.38 -23.02 -30.46
C LYS A 59 -25.28 -21.97 -30.66
N ILE A 60 -25.49 -20.77 -30.15
CA ILE A 60 -24.46 -19.74 -29.99
C ILE A 60 -24.24 -19.57 -28.49
N ASN A 61 -22.99 -19.69 -28.05
CA ASN A 61 -22.61 -19.12 -26.75
C ASN A 61 -22.19 -17.69 -27.03
N VAL A 62 -22.83 -16.75 -26.37
CA VAL A 62 -22.31 -15.38 -26.31
C VAL A 62 -21.56 -15.36 -24.99
N GLN A 63 -20.24 -15.52 -25.07
CA GLN A 63 -19.40 -15.26 -23.92
C GLN A 63 -19.38 -13.75 -23.81
N GLU A 64 -20.08 -13.20 -22.80
CA GLU A 64 -19.72 -11.87 -22.34
C GLU A 64 -18.27 -11.98 -21.91
N VAL A 65 -17.39 -11.33 -22.66
CA VAL A 65 -15.97 -11.28 -22.33
C VAL A 65 -15.85 -10.18 -21.30
N ASN A 66 -16.15 -10.55 -20.07
CA ASN A 66 -16.12 -9.69 -18.93
C ASN A 66 -14.73 -9.79 -18.31
N LEU A 67 -14.03 -8.68 -18.25
CA LEU A 67 -12.73 -8.61 -17.61
C LEU A 67 -12.89 -8.73 -16.09
N SER A 68 -11.82 -9.18 -15.44
CA SER A 68 -11.70 -9.18 -13.98
C SER A 68 -10.43 -8.46 -13.53
N LEU A 69 -10.50 -7.90 -12.32
CA LEU A 69 -9.45 -7.07 -11.74
C LEU A 69 -9.29 -7.39 -10.24
N GLY A 70 -8.11 -7.80 -9.84
CA GLY A 70 -7.72 -8.19 -8.46
C GLY A 70 -6.29 -7.72 -8.15
N ASN A 71 -5.65 -8.13 -7.06
CA ASN A 71 -5.79 -9.44 -6.41
C ASN A 71 -5.57 -9.42 -4.89
N TYR A 72 -4.39 -9.08 -4.37
CA TYR A 72 -3.98 -9.44 -3.01
C TYR A 72 -3.68 -8.22 -2.12
N VAL A 73 -3.94 -8.35 -0.82
CA VAL A 73 -3.62 -7.33 0.18
C VAL A 73 -2.94 -7.99 1.37
N TRP A 74 -1.76 -7.51 1.75
CA TRP A 74 -0.94 -8.11 2.81
C TRP A 74 -0.35 -7.09 3.77
N VAL A 75 0.10 -7.59 4.92
CA VAL A 75 0.87 -6.82 5.88
C VAL A 75 2.34 -6.90 5.48
N ASP A 76 2.82 -5.84 4.84
CA ASP A 76 4.23 -5.66 4.47
C ASP A 76 5.02 -5.34 5.74
N ALA A 77 5.70 -6.36 6.27
CA ALA A 77 6.29 -6.32 7.60
C ALA A 77 7.65 -5.64 7.61
N ASN A 78 8.39 -5.73 6.51
CA ASN A 78 9.71 -5.10 6.33
C ASN A 78 9.64 -3.81 5.51
N ASN A 79 8.44 -3.42 5.05
CA ASN A 79 8.16 -2.23 4.25
C ASN A 79 8.98 -2.19 2.95
N ASN A 80 9.16 -3.32 2.28
CA ASN A 80 9.96 -3.40 1.06
C ASN A 80 9.14 -3.31 -0.23
N GLY A 81 7.81 -3.45 -0.15
CA GLY A 81 6.89 -3.37 -1.29
C GLY A 81 6.74 -4.67 -2.08
N MET A 82 7.21 -5.81 -1.56
CA MET A 82 7.01 -7.15 -2.12
C MET A 82 6.28 -8.04 -1.11
N VAL A 83 5.63 -9.08 -1.60
CA VAL A 83 5.18 -10.18 -0.75
C VAL A 83 6.37 -11.07 -0.40
N ASP A 84 6.68 -11.20 0.88
CA ASP A 84 7.75 -12.06 1.38
C ASP A 84 7.24 -13.30 2.13
N GLU A 85 8.11 -14.32 2.24
CA GLU A 85 7.82 -15.51 3.03
C GLU A 85 7.60 -15.15 4.50
N GLY A 86 6.42 -15.48 5.02
CA GLY A 86 6.05 -15.24 6.42
C GLY A 86 5.21 -13.98 6.64
N GLU A 87 5.03 -13.14 5.62
CA GLU A 87 4.10 -12.03 5.69
C GLU A 87 2.65 -12.51 5.68
N ALA A 88 1.83 -11.85 6.49
CA ALA A 88 0.45 -12.24 6.69
C ALA A 88 -0.49 -11.50 5.71
N PRO A 89 -1.56 -12.14 5.22
CA PRO A 89 -2.63 -11.41 4.57
C PRO A 89 -3.30 -10.43 5.54
N VAL A 90 -3.94 -9.39 5.02
CA VAL A 90 -4.81 -8.53 5.85
C VAL A 90 -6.04 -9.29 6.36
N PRO A 91 -6.73 -8.79 7.40
CA PRO A 91 -7.96 -9.41 7.89
C PRO A 91 -9.03 -9.58 6.80
N ASP A 92 -9.88 -10.60 6.97
CA ASP A 92 -11.09 -10.79 6.17
C ASP A 92 -12.00 -9.55 6.28
N GLY A 93 -12.50 -9.07 5.15
CA GLY A 93 -13.47 -7.97 5.13
C GLY A 93 -12.90 -6.57 4.88
N VAL A 94 -11.59 -6.40 4.62
CA VAL A 94 -11.01 -5.09 4.26
C VAL A 94 -11.71 -4.58 3.00
N VAL A 95 -12.25 -3.37 3.06
CA VAL A 95 -13.09 -2.81 1.99
C VAL A 95 -12.22 -2.30 0.84
N VAL A 96 -12.46 -2.82 -0.36
CA VAL A 96 -11.78 -2.42 -1.59
C VAL A 96 -12.78 -1.81 -2.54
N GLU A 97 -12.46 -0.65 -3.11
CA GLU A 97 -13.33 0.11 -4.01
C GLU A 97 -12.78 0.09 -5.43
N LEU A 98 -13.66 -0.13 -6.40
CA LEU A 98 -13.38 0.08 -7.82
C LEU A 98 -13.80 1.51 -8.18
N LEU A 99 -12.88 2.23 -8.80
CA LEU A 99 -13.12 3.59 -9.28
C LEU A 99 -12.97 3.64 -10.80
N ASP A 100 -13.61 4.60 -11.44
CA ASP A 100 -13.30 4.96 -12.82
C ASP A 100 -11.91 5.64 -12.91
N GLY A 101 -11.38 5.79 -14.11
CA GLY A 101 -10.09 6.45 -14.34
C GLY A 101 -10.02 7.91 -13.85
N ALA A 102 -11.16 8.55 -13.61
CA ALA A 102 -11.27 9.90 -13.03
C ALA A 102 -11.36 9.91 -11.50
N GLY A 103 -11.51 8.75 -10.85
CA GLY A 103 -11.57 8.56 -9.40
C GLY A 103 -12.99 8.50 -8.81
N ALA A 104 -14.04 8.44 -9.62
CA ALA A 104 -15.40 8.26 -9.11
C ALA A 104 -15.65 6.78 -8.76
N SER A 105 -16.29 6.52 -7.62
CA SER A 105 -16.62 5.16 -7.19
C SER A 105 -17.65 4.52 -8.12
N LEU A 106 -17.33 3.30 -8.57
CA LEU A 106 -18.19 2.47 -9.43
C LEU A 106 -18.77 1.30 -8.64
N ASP A 107 -17.94 0.61 -7.86
CA ASP A 107 -18.32 -0.57 -7.08
C ASP A 107 -17.40 -0.76 -5.87
N ARG A 108 -17.71 -1.75 -5.03
CA ARG A 108 -16.86 -2.17 -3.92
C ARG A 108 -16.99 -3.67 -3.65
N THR A 109 -15.90 -4.24 -3.13
CA THR A 109 -15.83 -5.61 -2.63
C THR A 109 -15.09 -5.63 -1.30
N THR A 110 -14.84 -6.81 -0.77
CA THR A 110 -14.00 -6.99 0.42
C THR A 110 -12.96 -8.07 0.20
N THR A 111 -11.82 -7.96 0.87
CA THR A 111 -10.84 -9.05 0.93
C THR A 111 -11.44 -10.28 1.60
N THR A 112 -10.93 -11.45 1.22
CA THR A 112 -11.16 -12.72 1.90
C THR A 112 -10.20 -12.89 3.08
N PHE A 113 -10.37 -13.96 3.87
CA PHE A 113 -9.42 -14.32 4.94
C PHE A 113 -7.98 -14.61 4.46
N ASN A 114 -7.79 -14.83 3.16
CA ASN A 114 -6.49 -14.98 2.52
C ASN A 114 -6.04 -13.68 1.84
N GLY A 115 -6.59 -12.51 2.19
CA GLY A 115 -6.16 -11.22 1.62
C GLY A 115 -6.64 -10.93 0.18
N PHE A 116 -7.21 -11.91 -0.51
CA PHE A 116 -7.64 -11.75 -1.91
C PHE A 116 -8.93 -10.96 -2.09
N TYR A 117 -9.01 -10.12 -3.12
CA TYR A 117 -10.20 -9.40 -3.59
C TYR A 117 -10.34 -9.55 -5.12
N LEU A 118 -11.55 -9.35 -5.65
CA LEU A 118 -11.80 -9.46 -7.09
C LEU A 118 -13.03 -8.65 -7.53
N PHE A 119 -12.85 -7.85 -8.58
CA PHE A 119 -13.92 -7.27 -9.37
C PHE A 119 -14.12 -8.07 -10.66
N LYS A 120 -15.37 -8.23 -11.08
CA LYS A 120 -15.77 -9.09 -12.20
C LYS A 120 -16.75 -8.32 -13.07
N GLY A 121 -16.90 -8.71 -14.33
CA GLY A 121 -17.92 -8.06 -15.16
C GLY A 121 -17.47 -6.73 -15.76
N LEU A 122 -16.16 -6.51 -15.88
CA LEU A 122 -15.63 -5.22 -16.29
C LEU A 122 -15.57 -5.11 -17.81
N ASP A 123 -15.98 -3.95 -18.32
CA ASP A 123 -15.79 -3.56 -19.71
C ASP A 123 -14.38 -2.96 -19.91
N ASN A 124 -13.93 -2.91 -21.16
CA ASN A 124 -12.71 -2.16 -21.52
C ASN A 124 -12.79 -0.71 -21.01
N GLY A 125 -11.72 -0.23 -20.38
CA GLY A 125 -11.71 1.12 -19.82
C GLY A 125 -10.53 1.42 -18.92
N GLU A 126 -10.47 2.66 -18.43
CA GLU A 126 -9.52 3.05 -17.39
C GLU A 126 -10.19 2.94 -16.02
N TYR A 127 -9.51 2.27 -15.09
CA TYR A 127 -9.97 2.05 -13.72
C TYR A 127 -8.88 2.40 -12.71
N ARG A 128 -9.26 2.42 -11.44
CA ARG A 128 -8.36 2.41 -10.29
C ARG A 128 -8.95 1.52 -9.21
N VAL A 129 -8.09 0.96 -8.37
CA VAL A 129 -8.51 0.25 -7.16
C VAL A 129 -8.09 1.08 -5.95
N ARG A 130 -8.93 1.10 -4.90
CA ARG A 130 -8.62 1.79 -3.65
C ARG A 130 -8.94 0.93 -2.44
N LEU A 131 -7.99 0.76 -1.52
CA LEU A 131 -8.29 0.40 -0.15
C LEU A 131 -9.03 1.56 0.51
N ALA A 132 -10.28 1.35 0.90
CA ALA A 132 -11.14 2.43 1.38
C ALA A 132 -10.56 3.10 2.63
N ALA A 133 -10.67 4.43 2.72
CA ALA A 133 -10.21 5.21 3.86
C ALA A 133 -10.79 4.72 5.21
N SER A 134 -12.02 4.20 5.18
CA SER A 134 -12.70 3.64 6.36
C SER A 134 -11.96 2.45 6.99
N ASN A 135 -11.10 1.75 6.24
CA ASN A 135 -10.30 0.67 6.80
C ASN A 135 -9.26 1.20 7.80
N PHE A 136 -8.75 2.42 7.59
CA PHE A 136 -7.63 2.98 8.34
C PHE A 136 -8.05 3.88 9.52
N ALA A 137 -9.34 4.20 9.60
CA ALA A 137 -9.91 4.91 10.74
C ALA A 137 -9.81 4.10 12.05
N GLU A 138 -9.99 4.76 13.20
CA GLU A 138 -9.86 4.13 14.54
C GLU A 138 -10.74 2.86 14.72
N GLU A 139 -11.92 2.84 14.11
CA GLU A 139 -12.87 1.71 14.15
C GLU A 139 -12.80 0.82 12.88
N GLY A 140 -11.80 1.05 12.02
CA GLY A 140 -11.57 0.29 10.81
C GLY A 140 -10.88 -1.06 11.09
N LEU A 141 -10.70 -1.86 10.04
CA LEU A 141 -10.02 -3.16 10.13
C LEU A 141 -8.49 -3.06 10.12
N LEU A 142 -7.94 -1.93 9.68
CA LEU A 142 -6.52 -1.63 9.57
C LEU A 142 -6.20 -0.30 10.28
N PRO A 143 -6.63 -0.10 11.54
CA PRO A 143 -6.54 1.20 12.19
C PRO A 143 -5.07 1.63 12.31
N ASN A 144 -4.76 2.83 11.83
CA ASN A 144 -3.40 3.42 11.81
C ASN A 144 -2.36 2.66 10.96
N TYR A 145 -2.77 1.73 10.09
CA TYR A 145 -1.86 1.18 9.09
C TYR A 145 -1.50 2.25 8.05
N SER A 146 -0.29 2.16 7.50
CA SER A 146 0.15 3.00 6.37
C SER A 146 0.25 2.19 5.08
N HIS A 147 0.48 2.89 3.97
CA HIS A 147 0.92 2.27 2.72
C HIS A 147 2.32 1.65 2.91
N SER A 148 2.60 0.57 2.19
CA SER A 148 3.98 0.20 1.89
C SER A 148 4.65 1.33 1.11
N SER A 149 5.92 1.59 1.36
CA SER A 149 6.70 2.67 0.71
C SER A 149 8.07 2.17 0.23
N GLY A 150 8.20 0.85 0.07
CA GLY A 150 9.47 0.21 -0.25
C GLY A 150 9.89 0.41 -1.71
N THR A 151 11.17 0.18 -2.00
CA THR A 151 11.73 0.41 -3.35
C THR A 151 11.23 -0.57 -4.41
N ALA A 152 10.58 -1.66 -4.00
CA ALA A 152 10.05 -2.67 -4.91
C ALA A 152 8.61 -2.40 -5.35
N GLN A 153 7.99 -1.30 -4.90
CA GLN A 153 6.72 -0.81 -5.44
C GLN A 153 6.74 -0.74 -6.98
N GLU A 154 5.70 -1.29 -7.60
CA GLU A 154 5.49 -1.23 -9.04
C GLU A 154 4.44 -0.18 -9.38
N LYS A 155 4.82 0.73 -10.28
CA LYS A 155 4.01 1.89 -10.66
C LYS A 155 3.12 1.61 -11.86
N ASP A 156 3.36 0.53 -12.58
CA ASP A 156 2.54 0.07 -13.69
C ASP A 156 1.74 -1.19 -13.32
N PRO A 157 0.47 -1.04 -12.89
CA PRO A 157 -0.41 -2.15 -12.53
C PRO A 157 -0.96 -2.90 -13.76
N ASN A 158 -0.29 -2.80 -14.92
CA ASN A 158 -0.56 -3.60 -16.12
C ASN A 158 0.73 -4.26 -16.64
N SER A 159 1.81 -4.23 -15.86
CA SER A 159 3.01 -5.01 -16.18
C SER A 159 2.86 -6.44 -15.66
N ASP A 160 3.50 -7.43 -16.30
CA ASP A 160 3.49 -8.83 -15.82
C ASP A 160 4.24 -9.02 -14.47
N GLY A 161 4.59 -7.94 -13.77
CA GLY A 161 5.11 -8.00 -12.40
C GLY A 161 3.96 -8.12 -11.42
N ASP A 162 4.07 -9.10 -10.52
CA ASP A 162 3.04 -9.47 -9.56
C ASP A 162 3.67 -9.64 -8.16
N GLN A 163 2.84 -9.70 -7.11
CA GLN A 163 3.28 -9.77 -5.70
C GLN A 163 4.11 -8.55 -5.28
N ASN A 164 3.80 -7.39 -5.85
CA ASN A 164 4.45 -6.12 -5.57
C ASN A 164 3.40 -5.03 -5.31
N ASP A 165 3.73 -4.06 -4.48
CA ASP A 165 2.76 -3.05 -4.07
C ASP A 165 2.48 -2.07 -5.21
N ASN A 166 1.20 -1.85 -5.52
CA ASN A 166 0.76 -0.82 -6.45
C ASN A 166 0.05 0.34 -5.75
N GLY A 167 0.07 0.41 -4.42
CA GLY A 167 -0.45 1.54 -3.67
C GLY A 167 0.31 2.83 -3.96
N LEU A 168 -0.40 3.93 -4.26
CA LEU A 168 0.22 5.25 -4.24
C LEU A 168 0.40 5.72 -2.79
N ASP A 169 1.59 6.23 -2.50
CA ASP A 169 1.90 6.85 -1.22
C ASP A 169 0.89 7.96 -0.88
N THR A 170 0.32 7.88 0.33
CA THR A 170 -0.59 8.89 0.88
C THR A 170 -0.11 9.32 2.27
N SER A 171 -0.18 10.63 2.55
CA SER A 171 0.16 11.15 3.87
C SER A 171 -0.85 10.78 4.96
N ASP A 172 -2.09 10.42 4.59
CA ASP A 172 -3.15 10.06 5.55
C ASP A 172 -4.14 9.05 4.94
N PRO A 173 -3.85 7.73 5.05
CA PRO A 173 -4.75 6.68 4.59
C PRO A 173 -6.15 6.73 5.23
N ALA A 174 -6.29 7.25 6.45
CA ALA A 174 -7.60 7.35 7.11
C ALA A 174 -8.49 8.45 6.52
N LEU A 175 -7.91 9.40 5.80
CA LEU A 175 -8.64 10.44 5.08
C LEU A 175 -8.85 10.09 3.60
N GLU A 176 -7.84 9.51 2.95
CA GLU A 176 -7.78 9.38 1.49
C GLU A 176 -7.95 7.94 0.99
N GLY A 177 -7.65 6.95 1.83
CA GLY A 177 -7.42 5.56 1.41
C GLY A 177 -6.12 5.41 0.63
N ILE A 178 -5.79 4.17 0.23
CA ILE A 178 -4.61 3.87 -0.59
C ILE A 178 -5.10 3.49 -1.98
N THR A 179 -4.70 4.25 -3.00
CA THR A 179 -5.24 4.12 -4.37
C THR A 179 -4.16 3.71 -5.33
N SER A 180 -4.47 2.84 -6.29
CA SER A 180 -3.55 2.47 -7.37
C SER A 180 -3.32 3.63 -8.38
N PRO A 181 -2.26 3.55 -9.20
CA PRO A 181 -2.21 4.18 -10.51
C PRO A 181 -3.41 3.78 -11.39
N LYS A 182 -3.50 4.39 -12.59
CA LYS A 182 -4.54 4.00 -13.56
C LYS A 182 -4.24 2.62 -14.13
N ILE A 183 -5.28 1.81 -14.24
CA ILE A 183 -5.26 0.46 -14.79
C ILE A 183 -6.04 0.52 -16.10
N ALA A 184 -5.44 0.03 -17.20
CA ALA A 184 -6.06 0.03 -18.51
C ALA A 184 -6.55 -1.39 -18.81
N MET A 185 -7.85 -1.61 -18.60
CA MET A 185 -8.47 -2.90 -18.87
C MET A 185 -8.78 -3.00 -20.37
N ILE A 186 -8.14 -3.93 -21.07
CA ILE A 186 -8.25 -4.17 -22.51
C ILE A 186 -8.36 -5.68 -22.79
N GLU A 187 -9.47 -6.07 -23.40
CA GLU A 187 -9.76 -7.44 -23.82
C GLU A 187 -8.59 -8.11 -24.57
N GLY A 188 -8.05 -9.17 -23.98
CA GLY A 188 -6.97 -9.98 -24.56
C GLY A 188 -5.57 -9.40 -24.37
N GLU A 189 -5.43 -8.27 -23.69
CA GLU A 189 -4.15 -7.59 -23.42
C GLU A 189 -3.86 -7.46 -21.92
N GLU A 190 -4.63 -8.12 -21.04
CA GLU A 190 -4.31 -8.18 -19.62
C GLU A 190 -3.01 -8.96 -19.39
N PRO A 191 -2.31 -8.69 -18.27
CA PRO A 191 -1.13 -9.45 -17.86
C PRO A 191 -1.43 -10.95 -17.76
N ILE A 192 -0.37 -11.75 -17.80
CA ILE A 192 -0.48 -13.21 -17.77
C ILE A 192 0.46 -13.82 -16.74
N GLU A 193 0.14 -15.05 -16.32
CA GLU A 193 0.93 -15.86 -15.39
C GLU A 193 1.05 -15.28 -13.95
N GLU A 194 0.08 -14.47 -13.51
CA GLU A 194 0.05 -13.95 -12.14
C GLU A 194 -0.30 -15.00 -11.09
N MET A 195 -0.08 -14.67 -9.82
CA MET A 195 -0.54 -15.44 -8.67
C MET A 195 -2.06 -15.62 -8.73
N PRO A 196 -2.57 -16.87 -8.71
CA PRO A 196 -4.00 -17.10 -8.76
C PRO A 196 -4.68 -16.79 -7.43
N THR A 197 -5.95 -16.38 -7.50
CA THR A 197 -6.79 -16.06 -6.33
C THR A 197 -7.18 -17.29 -5.48
N GLN A 198 -6.86 -18.48 -5.98
CA GLN A 198 -7.06 -19.76 -5.31
C GLN A 198 -6.04 -20.78 -5.82
N ALA A 199 -5.95 -21.95 -5.17
CA ALA A 199 -5.11 -23.04 -5.67
C ALA A 199 -5.51 -23.42 -7.10
N GLY A 200 -4.61 -23.17 -8.06
CA GLY A 200 -4.93 -23.24 -9.48
C GLY A 200 -3.72 -23.02 -10.37
N ASN A 201 -3.99 -22.82 -11.67
CA ASN A 201 -2.96 -22.41 -12.61
C ASN A 201 -2.67 -20.90 -12.43
N PRO A 202 -1.49 -20.41 -12.81
CA PRO A 202 -1.24 -18.97 -12.93
C PRO A 202 -2.34 -18.27 -13.73
N GLY A 203 -2.72 -17.05 -13.30
CA GLY A 203 -3.79 -16.25 -13.91
C GLY A 203 -5.23 -16.70 -13.59
N ASP A 204 -5.41 -17.71 -12.74
CA ASP A 204 -6.76 -18.21 -12.39
C ASP A 204 -7.44 -17.31 -11.35
N ASP A 205 -8.47 -16.59 -11.80
CA ASP A 205 -9.32 -15.72 -10.97
C ASP A 205 -10.46 -16.46 -10.26
N GLY A 206 -10.56 -17.79 -10.44
CA GLY A 206 -11.60 -18.63 -9.86
C GLY A 206 -13.02 -18.34 -10.35
N ASN A 207 -13.17 -17.53 -11.39
CA ASN A 207 -14.44 -17.12 -11.98
C ASN A 207 -14.58 -17.54 -13.45
N GLY A 208 -13.53 -18.15 -14.01
CA GLY A 208 -13.54 -18.70 -15.37
C GLY A 208 -13.38 -17.63 -16.45
N THR A 209 -12.91 -16.43 -16.09
CA THR A 209 -12.25 -15.57 -17.07
C THR A 209 -10.93 -16.23 -17.46
N THR A 210 -10.49 -15.99 -18.69
CA THR A 210 -9.16 -16.48 -19.10
C THR A 210 -8.11 -15.52 -18.57
N ASP A 211 -6.91 -16.03 -18.31
CA ASP A 211 -5.71 -15.29 -17.91
C ASP A 211 -5.55 -13.93 -18.63
N SER A 212 -5.52 -13.91 -19.96
CA SER A 212 -5.42 -12.67 -20.76
C SER A 212 -6.64 -11.73 -20.72
N HIS A 213 -7.59 -11.98 -19.82
CA HIS A 213 -8.80 -11.19 -19.55
C HIS A 213 -8.99 -10.96 -18.03
N SER A 214 -8.00 -11.30 -17.23
CA SER A 214 -7.99 -11.13 -15.78
C SER A 214 -6.71 -10.46 -15.39
N ASN A 215 -6.77 -9.21 -14.96
CA ASN A 215 -5.60 -8.56 -14.39
C ASN A 215 -5.53 -8.86 -12.90
N LEU A 216 -4.59 -9.72 -12.51
CA LEU A 216 -4.37 -10.11 -11.13
C LEU A 216 -3.12 -9.49 -10.53
N THR A 217 -2.53 -8.48 -11.19
CA THR A 217 -1.28 -7.83 -10.78
C THR A 217 -1.48 -6.73 -9.73
N VAL A 218 -2.72 -6.32 -9.45
CA VAL A 218 -2.98 -5.13 -8.62
C VAL A 218 -3.02 -5.50 -7.15
N ASP A 219 -1.87 -5.44 -6.50
CA ASP A 219 -1.73 -5.78 -5.09
C ASP A 219 -1.50 -4.54 -4.21
N PHE A 220 -1.75 -4.69 -2.90
CA PHE A 220 -1.52 -3.63 -1.91
C PHE A 220 -0.81 -4.14 -0.66
N GLY A 221 0.37 -3.59 -0.40
CA GLY A 221 1.10 -3.75 0.84
C GLY A 221 0.66 -2.69 1.86
N VAL A 222 0.33 -3.11 3.09
CA VAL A 222 0.07 -2.19 4.20
C VAL A 222 1.01 -2.45 5.36
N VAL A 223 1.53 -1.38 5.97
CA VAL A 223 2.45 -1.48 7.08
C VAL A 223 1.69 -1.28 8.38
N SER A 224 1.78 -2.26 9.28
CA SER A 224 1.20 -2.16 10.63
C SER A 224 1.89 -1.05 11.43
N PRO A 225 1.16 -0.30 12.29
CA PRO A 225 1.80 0.63 13.22
C PRO A 225 2.80 -0.07 14.17
N GLU A 226 2.67 -1.37 14.39
CA GLU A 226 3.60 -2.17 15.21
C GLU A 226 4.92 -2.52 14.48
N ASN A 227 4.98 -2.37 13.15
CA ASN A 227 6.19 -2.55 12.33
C ASN A 227 6.85 -1.19 12.02
N THR A 228 6.65 -0.21 12.89
CA THR A 228 7.28 1.10 12.76
C THR A 228 8.44 1.23 13.73
N TYR A 229 9.50 1.84 13.24
CA TYR A 229 10.71 2.12 13.99
C TYR A 229 10.56 3.40 14.82
N SER A 230 11.48 3.61 15.75
CA SER A 230 11.54 4.84 16.52
C SER A 230 12.96 5.32 16.70
N ILE A 231 13.18 6.65 16.63
CA ILE A 231 14.47 7.27 16.93
C ILE A 231 14.38 8.03 18.25
N GLY A 232 15.26 7.71 19.19
CA GLY A 232 15.46 8.38 20.47
C GLY A 232 16.93 8.74 20.73
N ASN A 233 17.39 8.90 21.96
CA ASN A 233 16.59 8.97 23.19
C ASN A 233 16.86 10.22 24.06
N PHE A 234 18.03 10.87 23.99
CA PHE A 234 18.47 11.82 25.01
C PHE A 234 19.40 12.92 24.48
N ILE A 235 19.29 14.13 25.04
CA ILE A 235 20.24 15.22 24.84
C ILE A 235 20.87 15.62 26.18
N GLY A 236 22.18 15.39 26.30
CA GLY A 236 22.96 15.57 27.51
C GLY A 236 23.73 16.89 27.60
N VAL A 237 24.25 17.15 28.79
CA VAL A 237 25.28 18.16 29.05
C VAL A 237 26.64 17.47 29.11
N ASP A 238 27.59 18.00 28.37
CA ASP A 238 29.01 17.69 28.48
C ASP A 238 29.73 18.98 28.89
N ALA A 239 29.90 19.18 30.20
CA ALA A 239 30.50 20.39 30.77
C ALA A 239 32.03 20.29 30.83
N ASN A 240 32.57 19.08 30.80
CA ASN A 240 34.01 18.83 30.86
C ASN A 240 34.64 18.73 29.44
N ASN A 241 33.80 18.61 28.41
CA ASN A 241 34.09 18.50 26.99
C ASN A 241 34.96 17.29 26.64
N ASP A 242 34.67 16.13 27.24
CA ASP A 242 35.34 14.86 26.99
C ASP A 242 34.64 13.99 25.93
N GLY A 243 33.41 14.34 25.53
CA GLY A 243 32.63 13.63 24.53
C GLY A 243 31.67 12.60 25.12
N GLN A 244 31.59 12.52 26.45
CA GLN A 244 30.64 11.69 27.18
C GLN A 244 29.58 12.56 27.88
N ILE A 245 28.43 11.95 28.16
CA ILE A 245 27.39 12.60 28.95
C ILE A 245 27.82 12.67 30.42
N ASP A 246 27.78 13.87 31.02
CA ASP A 246 28.05 14.03 32.45
C ASP A 246 26.97 13.34 33.30
N LEU A 247 27.38 12.72 34.41
CA LEU A 247 26.50 12.10 35.39
C LEU A 247 26.34 12.97 36.65
N ASP A 248 25.15 12.93 37.27
CA ASP A 248 24.91 13.58 38.55
C ASP A 248 25.54 12.80 39.73
N ASP A 249 25.43 13.33 40.95
CA ASP A 249 25.97 12.71 42.18
C ASP A 249 25.38 11.30 42.48
N LYS A 250 24.36 10.87 41.74
CA LYS A 250 23.72 9.55 41.84
C LYS A 250 24.02 8.66 40.63
N GLY A 251 24.87 9.10 39.70
CA GLY A 251 25.23 8.35 38.50
C GLY A 251 24.16 8.41 37.40
N LYS A 252 23.27 9.41 37.40
CA LYS A 252 22.26 9.59 36.35
C LYS A 252 22.71 10.62 35.31
N PRO A 253 22.46 10.39 34.01
CA PRO A 253 22.72 11.37 32.95
C PRO A 253 22.14 12.77 33.24
N VAL A 254 22.96 13.81 33.09
CA VAL A 254 22.56 15.21 33.24
C VAL A 254 21.98 15.70 31.91
N GLY A 255 20.65 15.68 31.81
CA GLY A 255 19.92 16.05 30.59
C GLY A 255 19.58 17.54 30.49
N LEU A 256 19.35 18.00 29.26
CA LEU A 256 18.89 19.36 28.98
C LEU A 256 17.44 19.61 29.48
N PRO A 257 17.05 20.88 29.68
CA PRO A 257 15.69 21.22 30.08
C PRO A 257 14.64 20.80 29.03
N LYS A 258 13.39 20.67 29.48
CA LYS A 258 12.22 20.45 28.61
C LYS A 258 12.12 21.55 27.55
N GLY A 259 11.73 21.17 26.34
CA GLY A 259 11.31 22.10 25.29
C GLY A 259 12.38 22.42 24.25
N VAL A 260 13.53 21.74 24.27
CA VAL A 260 14.49 21.82 23.16
C VAL A 260 13.82 21.26 21.91
N LEU A 261 13.76 22.04 20.83
CA LEU A 261 13.12 21.63 19.57
C LEU A 261 14.05 20.75 18.75
N LEU A 262 13.57 19.58 18.33
CA LEU A 262 14.24 18.71 17.37
C LEU A 262 13.43 18.58 16.08
N GLU A 263 14.15 18.38 14.98
CA GLU A 263 13.64 18.15 13.64
C GLU A 263 14.16 16.81 13.13
N LEU A 264 13.30 16.03 12.49
CA LEU A 264 13.71 14.83 11.79
C LEU A 264 13.97 15.15 10.32
N LEU A 265 15.12 14.72 9.82
CA LEU A 265 15.53 14.86 8.43
C LEU A 265 15.65 13.46 7.79
N PHE A 266 15.49 13.39 6.48
CA PHE A 266 15.94 12.23 5.71
C PHE A 266 17.48 12.14 5.72
N GLY A 267 18.04 10.99 5.39
CA GLY A 267 19.48 10.71 5.42
C GLY A 267 20.31 11.67 4.56
N ASP A 268 19.70 12.18 3.48
CA ASP A 268 20.26 13.20 2.58
C ASP A 268 20.26 14.63 3.17
N GLY A 269 19.63 14.83 4.33
CA GLY A 269 19.54 16.09 5.05
C GLY A 269 18.30 16.94 4.72
N THR A 270 17.40 16.47 3.86
CA THR A 270 16.15 17.17 3.56
C THR A 270 15.13 17.02 4.70
N PRO A 271 14.28 18.03 4.99
CA PRO A 271 13.32 17.94 6.10
C PRO A 271 12.20 16.95 5.83
N THR A 272 11.87 16.11 6.82
CA THR A 272 10.66 15.27 6.80
C THR A 272 9.39 16.06 7.15
N GLY A 273 9.56 17.26 7.73
CA GLY A 273 8.46 18.05 8.31
C GLY A 273 8.09 17.64 9.75
N ARG A 274 8.65 16.54 10.27
CA ARG A 274 8.38 16.07 11.64
C ARG A 274 9.27 16.78 12.66
N THR A 275 8.68 17.18 13.78
CA THR A 275 9.37 17.81 14.90
C THR A 275 8.92 17.22 16.23
N THR A 276 9.81 17.22 17.22
CA THR A 276 9.46 16.89 18.61
C THR A 276 10.18 17.86 19.57
N THR A 277 9.86 17.80 20.86
CA THR A 277 10.58 18.55 21.88
C THR A 277 11.00 17.66 23.03
N THR A 278 12.17 17.93 23.63
CA THR A 278 12.62 17.18 24.80
C THR A 278 11.62 17.26 25.97
N LEU A 279 11.51 16.17 26.71
CA LEU A 279 10.88 16.12 28.03
C LEU A 279 11.82 16.72 29.10
N SER A 280 11.34 16.79 30.36
CA SER A 280 12.20 17.17 31.47
C SER A 280 13.30 16.13 31.64
N GLY A 281 14.56 16.57 31.61
CA GLY A 281 15.72 15.67 31.68
C GLY A 281 16.22 15.19 30.32
N GLY A 282 15.97 15.92 29.24
CA GLY A 282 16.69 15.73 27.97
C GLY A 282 16.15 14.67 27.01
N TYR A 283 15.19 13.85 27.44
CA TYR A 283 14.70 12.73 26.62
C TYR A 283 13.79 13.16 25.45
N TYR A 284 13.88 12.49 24.30
CA TYR A 284 13.01 12.68 23.14
C TYR A 284 12.73 11.35 22.42
N ILE A 285 11.66 11.34 21.60
CA ILE A 285 11.36 10.22 20.71
C ILE A 285 10.66 10.72 19.43
N PHE A 286 11.02 10.13 18.31
CA PHE A 286 10.25 10.10 17.06
C PHE A 286 9.76 8.66 16.88
N ALA A 287 8.47 8.39 17.08
CA ALA A 287 7.88 7.07 16.89
C ALA A 287 7.14 6.98 15.53
N GLY A 288 6.79 5.78 15.06
CA GLY A 288 6.02 5.67 13.83
C GLY A 288 6.85 6.01 12.59
N LEU A 289 8.10 5.53 12.52
CA LEU A 289 8.99 5.75 11.39
C LEU A 289 9.04 4.52 10.49
N SER A 290 9.01 4.72 9.19
CA SER A 290 9.30 3.65 8.22
C SER A 290 10.79 3.33 8.22
N ALA A 291 11.18 2.12 7.78
CA ALA A 291 12.57 1.80 7.47
C ALA A 291 13.18 2.86 6.55
N GLY A 292 14.47 3.12 6.70
CA GLY A 292 15.17 4.08 5.86
C GLY A 292 16.27 4.84 6.58
N SER A 293 16.88 5.77 5.85
CA SER A 293 17.96 6.61 6.36
C SER A 293 17.41 7.94 6.87
N TYR A 294 17.75 8.30 8.11
CA TYR A 294 17.32 9.52 8.77
C TYR A 294 18.48 10.26 9.43
N ARG A 295 18.20 11.48 9.88
CA ARG A 295 19.05 12.23 10.82
C ARG A 295 18.16 12.96 11.81
N VAL A 296 18.64 13.14 13.03
CA VAL A 296 18.02 14.03 14.01
C VAL A 296 18.79 15.34 14.04
N ARG A 297 18.09 16.46 14.07
CA ARG A 297 18.69 17.79 14.22
C ARG A 297 18.10 18.53 15.41
N ILE A 298 18.95 18.98 16.33
CA ILE A 298 18.61 20.03 17.29
C ILE A 298 18.48 21.33 16.49
N ALA A 299 17.29 21.90 16.46
CA ALA A 299 16.99 23.05 15.61
C ALA A 299 17.88 24.26 15.94
N ALA A 300 18.35 24.98 14.92
CA ALA A 300 19.21 26.16 15.06
C ALA A 300 18.57 27.26 15.94
N SER A 301 17.24 27.34 15.93
CA SER A 301 16.45 28.26 16.74
C SER A 301 16.68 28.10 18.24
N ASN A 302 17.06 26.91 18.71
CA ASN A 302 17.42 26.70 20.12
C ASN A 302 18.68 27.49 20.51
N PHE A 303 19.62 27.72 19.58
CA PHE A 303 20.90 28.38 19.84
C PHE A 303 20.89 29.87 19.49
N ALA A 304 19.84 30.35 18.81
CA ALA A 304 19.68 31.76 18.48
C ALA A 304 19.46 32.63 19.74
N ALA A 305 19.58 33.95 19.60
CA ALA A 305 19.35 34.88 20.71
C ALA A 305 17.95 34.69 21.32
N GLY A 306 17.90 34.34 22.62
CA GLY A 306 16.66 34.04 23.35
C GLY A 306 16.22 32.58 23.28
N GLY A 307 16.93 31.72 22.54
CA GLY A 307 16.71 30.28 22.52
C GLY A 307 17.20 29.58 23.80
N ILE A 308 16.67 28.37 24.02
CA ILE A 308 16.90 27.57 25.24
C ILE A 308 18.38 27.17 25.38
N LEU A 309 19.08 27.01 24.25
CA LEU A 309 20.46 26.55 24.16
C LEU A 309 21.44 27.67 23.75
N VAL A 310 21.07 28.94 23.90
CA VAL A 310 21.89 30.11 23.46
C VAL A 310 23.32 30.16 24.04
N LYS A 311 23.60 29.44 25.13
CA LYS A 311 24.93 29.35 25.76
C LYS A 311 25.64 28.02 25.53
N TYR A 312 25.02 27.10 24.80
CA TYR A 312 25.56 25.77 24.52
C TYR A 312 26.20 25.74 23.13
N GLY A 313 27.20 24.88 22.97
CA GLY A 313 27.83 24.55 21.71
C GLY A 313 27.75 23.05 21.44
N HIS A 314 28.45 22.61 20.39
CA HIS A 314 28.76 21.19 20.21
C HIS A 314 29.79 20.76 21.27
N SER A 315 29.74 19.50 21.71
CA SER A 315 30.91 18.90 22.35
C SER A 315 32.01 18.75 21.28
N THR A 316 33.27 18.71 21.66
CA THR A 316 34.41 18.43 20.75
C THR A 316 35.37 17.41 21.37
N GLY A 317 34.87 16.60 22.30
CA GLY A 317 35.69 15.71 23.11
C GLY A 317 36.31 14.54 22.33
N SER A 318 37.25 13.82 22.95
CA SER A 318 37.93 12.71 22.29
C SER A 318 37.06 11.46 22.11
N ASP A 319 35.97 11.38 22.88
CA ASP A 319 35.09 10.21 22.93
C ASP A 319 33.81 10.39 22.10
N GLN A 320 33.82 11.36 21.16
CA GLN A 320 32.75 11.52 20.18
C GLN A 320 32.66 10.32 19.23
N GLU A 321 31.43 9.94 18.90
CA GLU A 321 31.12 8.87 17.97
C GLU A 321 30.22 9.39 16.87
N SER A 322 30.72 9.46 15.64
CA SER A 322 29.92 10.00 14.53
C SER A 322 28.90 9.01 13.94
N ASP A 323 28.94 7.75 14.36
CA ASP A 323 28.11 6.67 13.82
C ASP A 323 27.01 6.28 14.81
N PRO A 324 25.77 6.77 14.61
CA PRO A 324 24.66 6.51 15.53
C PRO A 324 24.05 5.11 15.39
N ASN A 325 24.63 4.21 14.58
CA ASN A 325 24.11 2.85 14.35
C ASN A 325 24.88 1.78 15.12
N ASN A 326 25.83 2.17 15.96
CA ASN A 326 26.57 1.22 16.78
C ASN A 326 25.85 1.00 18.13
N ASN A 327 26.22 -0.06 18.87
CA ASN A 327 25.65 -0.32 20.19
C ASN A 327 26.29 0.52 21.32
N GLY A 328 26.96 1.63 20.98
CA GLY A 328 27.60 2.52 21.95
C GLY A 328 26.56 3.41 22.62
N ASP A 329 26.51 3.43 23.94
CA ASP A 329 25.64 4.32 24.72
C ASP A 329 26.48 5.39 25.43
N GLN A 330 25.87 6.54 25.73
CA GLN A 330 26.46 7.70 26.43
C GLN A 330 27.61 8.42 25.70
N ASN A 331 27.75 8.17 24.40
CA ASN A 331 28.63 8.88 23.48
C ASN A 331 27.88 10.05 22.79
N ASP A 332 28.63 11.06 22.36
CA ASP A 332 28.07 12.16 21.56
C ASP A 332 27.99 11.78 20.08
N ASN A 333 26.76 11.78 19.54
CA ASN A 333 26.44 11.50 18.13
C ASN A 333 26.29 12.77 17.27
N GLY A 334 26.54 13.96 17.83
CA GLY A 334 26.48 15.24 17.14
C GLY A 334 27.64 15.45 16.16
N LEU A 335 27.33 15.97 14.96
CA LEU A 335 28.33 16.42 14.00
C LEU A 335 28.69 17.89 14.22
N ASP A 336 29.99 18.17 14.34
CA ASP A 336 30.59 19.50 14.55
C ASP A 336 30.61 20.36 13.27
N GLU A 337 29.45 20.55 12.65
CA GLU A 337 29.33 21.27 11.40
C GLU A 337 28.81 22.70 11.58
N GLY A 338 29.70 23.68 11.39
CA GLY A 338 29.32 25.09 11.36
C GLY A 338 28.90 25.66 12.72
N SER A 339 28.17 26.79 12.72
CA SER A 339 27.68 27.39 13.96
C SER A 339 26.31 26.79 14.33
N PRO A 340 26.12 26.29 15.56
CA PRO A 340 24.81 25.79 16.01
C PRO A 340 23.66 26.79 15.83
N SER A 341 23.95 28.08 16.00
CA SER A 341 22.97 29.17 15.80
C SER A 341 22.53 29.38 14.34
N SER A 342 23.28 28.85 13.37
CA SER A 342 22.96 28.95 11.94
C SER A 342 22.39 27.67 11.35
N VAL A 343 22.88 26.50 11.78
CA VAL A 343 22.56 25.21 11.14
C VAL A 343 22.05 24.15 12.11
N GLY A 344 22.01 24.43 13.41
CA GLY A 344 21.70 23.44 14.44
C GLY A 344 22.85 22.47 14.67
N ILE A 345 22.57 21.40 15.40
CA ILE A 345 23.47 20.25 15.58
C ILE A 345 22.73 19.03 15.07
N ARG A 346 23.34 18.23 14.20
CA ARG A 346 22.69 17.05 13.60
C ARG A 346 23.50 15.79 13.83
N SER A 347 22.83 14.65 13.85
CA SER A 347 23.46 13.34 13.92
C SER A 347 24.15 12.94 12.60
N GLY A 348 24.95 11.87 12.69
CA GLY A 348 25.24 10.99 11.56
C GLY A 348 23.98 10.39 10.90
N ILE A 349 24.15 9.57 9.87
CA ILE A 349 23.02 8.86 9.24
C ILE A 349 22.57 7.76 10.20
N ILE A 350 21.30 7.76 10.54
CA ILE A 350 20.62 6.71 11.30
C ILE A 350 19.93 5.79 10.29
N LEU A 351 20.15 4.48 10.37
CA LEU A 351 19.55 3.46 9.52
C LEU A 351 18.52 2.69 10.35
N LEU A 352 17.26 2.80 9.96
CA LEU A 352 16.16 2.00 10.53
C LEU A 352 15.88 0.84 9.57
N GLY A 353 15.88 -0.40 10.08
CA GLY A 353 15.81 -1.61 9.25
C GLY A 353 16.09 -2.91 10.02
N ASP A 354 16.62 -3.91 9.32
CA ASP A 354 16.92 -5.24 9.89
C ASP A 354 18.18 -5.28 10.78
N ASP A 355 19.05 -4.27 10.67
CA ASP A 355 20.32 -4.14 11.39
C ASP A 355 20.27 -3.04 12.48
N GLU A 356 19.18 -2.96 13.26
CA GLU A 356 19.09 -2.00 14.36
C GLU A 356 20.00 -2.36 15.55
N PRO A 357 20.58 -1.35 16.25
CA PRO A 357 21.38 -1.59 17.45
C PRO A 357 20.58 -2.31 18.53
N ILE A 358 21.25 -3.26 19.21
CA ILE A 358 20.66 -4.10 20.26
C ILE A 358 21.21 -3.72 21.64
N ASN A 359 20.39 -3.86 22.70
CA ASN A 359 20.70 -3.52 24.10
C ASN A 359 20.82 -2.02 24.41
N GLU A 360 20.06 -1.15 23.74
CA GLU A 360 20.00 0.26 24.12
C GLU A 360 19.25 0.47 25.46
N MET A 361 19.76 1.38 26.30
CA MET A 361 19.05 1.77 27.52
C MET A 361 17.88 2.69 27.17
N THR A 362 16.67 2.25 27.48
CA THR A 362 15.45 3.08 27.36
C THR A 362 15.17 3.83 28.66
N THR A 363 14.46 4.96 28.53
CA THR A 363 14.20 6.01 29.54
C THR A 363 13.99 5.56 31.00
N GLU A 364 14.56 6.30 31.97
CA GLU A 364 14.38 6.38 33.45
C GLU A 364 14.00 5.14 34.31
N SER A 365 13.65 4.01 33.73
CA SER A 365 13.44 2.73 34.38
C SER A 365 14.26 1.70 33.63
N ASN A 366 15.18 1.03 34.32
CA ASN A 366 15.92 -0.15 33.84
C ASN A 366 14.97 -1.26 33.32
N GLN A 367 14.37 -1.06 32.16
CA GLN A 367 13.74 -2.08 31.35
C GLN A 367 14.56 -2.17 30.06
N ALA A 368 15.23 -3.30 29.88
CA ALA A 368 15.81 -3.66 28.60
C ALA A 368 14.67 -3.74 27.56
N GLY A 369 14.89 -3.21 26.36
CA GLY A 369 14.09 -3.49 25.17
C GLY A 369 12.66 -2.94 25.19
N GLN A 370 12.51 -1.61 25.21
CA GLN A 370 11.34 -0.97 24.61
C GLN A 370 11.80 0.05 23.57
N ASP A 371 12.60 -0.42 22.60
CA ASP A 371 12.38 0.04 21.24
C ASP A 371 10.95 -0.37 20.83
N GLY A 372 10.39 0.22 19.80
CA GLY A 372 9.00 -0.01 19.40
C GLY A 372 8.63 -1.45 19.02
N ARG A 373 9.51 -2.45 19.15
CA ARG A 373 9.14 -3.85 18.92
C ARG A 373 8.50 -4.43 20.18
N THR A 374 7.18 -4.59 20.14
CA THR A 374 6.46 -5.47 21.09
C THR A 374 6.63 -6.97 20.79
N THR A 375 7.49 -7.35 19.84
CA THR A 375 7.87 -8.76 19.67
C THR A 375 8.87 -9.13 20.77
N PRO A 376 8.57 -10.14 21.60
CA PRO A 376 9.57 -10.69 22.52
C PRO A 376 10.74 -11.22 21.69
N ASP A 377 11.97 -10.85 22.05
CA ASP A 377 13.16 -11.58 21.62
C ASP A 377 12.94 -13.08 21.84
N ALA A 378 13.18 -13.87 20.80
CA ALA A 378 13.03 -15.33 20.82
C ALA A 378 14.00 -16.03 21.78
#